data_AF-A0AAV6BK28-F1
#
_entry.id   AF-A0AAV6BK28-F1
#
_cell.length_a   1.000
_cell.length_b   1.000
_cell.length_c   1.000
_cell.angle_alpha   90.00
_cell.angle_beta   90.00
_cell.angle_gamma   90.00
#
_symmetry.space_group_name_H-M   'P 1'
#
loop_
_entity.id
_entity.type
_entity.pdbx_description
1 polymer ?
#
loop_
_entity_poly.entity_id
_entity_poly.type
_entity_poly.pdbx_seq_one_letter_code
_entity_poly.pdbx_strand_id
1 'polypeptide(L)'
;ILKTIARENLVLATGHVHPEEVLAVVKRGSELGVKNMVVTHGFTTVPGLTMEQAKQAVGMGAVIEVCFLQFQAGPNAPLAFLTHWQHVDAKQIAQAVKEFGAKGIVVSSDLGQSANITHPDGMEVAIASMKREGISDADIDMMVRKNPARLLGLTN
;
A
#
# COMPACT_ATOMS: atom_id res chain seq x y z
N ILE A 1 -9.47 19.66 -7.62
CA ILE A 1 -8.33 18.74 -7.46
C ILE A 1 -8.52 17.46 -8.28
N LEU A 2 -9.48 16.57 -7.98
CA LEU A 2 -9.65 15.29 -8.70
C LEU A 2 -9.78 15.42 -10.24
N LYS A 3 -10.55 16.41 -10.74
CA LYS A 3 -10.65 16.69 -12.18
C LYS A 3 -9.29 17.07 -12.80
N THR A 4 -8.45 17.78 -12.06
CA THR A 4 -7.08 18.13 -12.48
C THR A 4 -6.21 16.87 -12.52
N ILE A 5 -6.28 16.03 -11.49
CA ILE A 5 -5.55 14.75 -11.46
C ILE A 5 -5.92 13.88 -12.66
N ALA A 6 -7.21 13.74 -12.96
CA ALA A 6 -7.68 12.97 -14.11
C ALA A 6 -7.19 13.56 -15.44
N ARG A 7 -7.31 14.88 -15.62
CA ARG A 7 -6.90 15.59 -16.84
C ARG A 7 -5.39 15.49 -17.10
N GLU A 8 -4.59 15.67 -16.05
CA GLU A 8 -3.12 15.69 -16.13
C GLU A 8 -2.49 14.30 -15.93
N ASN A 9 -3.30 13.24 -15.81
CA ASN A 9 -2.86 11.86 -15.58
C ASN A 9 -1.92 11.69 -14.36
N LEU A 10 -2.21 12.41 -13.27
CA LEU A 10 -1.43 12.35 -12.03
C LEU A 10 -1.85 11.14 -11.18
N VAL A 11 -1.02 10.81 -10.18
CA VAL A 11 -1.34 9.81 -9.15
C VAL A 11 -2.09 10.49 -8.00
N LEU A 12 -3.27 9.98 -7.68
CA LEU A 12 -3.97 10.31 -6.44
C LEU A 12 -3.45 9.42 -5.31
N ALA A 13 -2.77 10.01 -4.33
CA ALA A 13 -2.49 9.38 -3.05
C ALA A 13 -3.49 9.89 -2.00
N THR A 14 -4.08 9.01 -1.22
CA THR A 14 -5.13 9.38 -0.25
C THR A 14 -4.58 10.06 1.00
N GLY A 15 -3.31 9.81 1.35
CA GLY A 15 -2.76 10.24 2.63
C GLY A 15 -3.45 9.56 3.82
N HIS A 16 -3.32 10.17 5.00
CA HIS A 16 -3.88 9.68 6.27
C HIS A 16 -5.29 10.23 6.55
N VAL A 17 -6.25 9.91 5.69
CA VAL A 17 -7.69 10.20 5.94
C VAL A 17 -8.40 8.95 6.47
N HIS A 18 -9.60 9.08 7.03
CA HIS A 18 -10.33 7.92 7.57
C HIS A 18 -10.78 6.94 6.47
N PRO A 19 -11.06 5.66 6.79
CA PRO A 19 -11.51 4.65 5.81
C PRO A 19 -12.67 5.09 4.94
N GLU A 20 -13.67 5.75 5.53
CA GLU A 20 -14.86 6.24 4.84
C GLU A 20 -14.50 7.35 3.85
N GLU A 21 -13.56 8.21 4.21
CA GLU A 21 -13.04 9.28 3.34
C GLU A 21 -12.18 8.70 2.21
N VAL A 22 -11.35 7.70 2.50
CA VAL A 22 -10.60 6.94 1.48
C VAL A 22 -11.57 6.41 0.43
N LEU A 23 -12.62 5.69 0.84
CA LEU A 23 -13.59 5.11 -0.08
C LEU A 23 -14.35 6.19 -0.86
N ALA A 24 -14.75 7.28 -0.21
CA ALA A 24 -15.44 8.39 -0.88
C ALA A 24 -14.55 9.05 -1.95
N VAL A 25 -13.28 9.30 -1.63
CA VAL A 25 -12.31 9.91 -2.56
C VAL A 25 -11.96 8.96 -3.70
N VAL A 26 -11.74 7.68 -3.43
CA VAL A 26 -11.47 6.65 -4.45
C VAL A 26 -12.66 6.50 -5.38
N LYS A 27 -13.89 6.39 -4.84
CA LYS A 27 -15.13 6.33 -5.62
C LYS A 27 -15.25 7.54 -6.53
N ARG A 28 -15.07 8.75 -5.98
CA ARG A 28 -15.20 9.98 -6.75
C ARG A 28 -14.08 10.14 -7.79
N GLY A 29 -12.86 9.71 -7.47
CA GLY A 29 -11.74 9.67 -8.41
C GLY A 29 -12.05 8.76 -9.60
N SER A 30 -12.54 7.55 -9.33
CA SER A 30 -12.97 6.58 -10.35
C SER A 30 -14.05 7.15 -11.28
N GLU A 31 -15.13 7.72 -10.72
CA GLU A 31 -16.22 8.37 -11.48
C GLU A 31 -15.73 9.54 -12.37
N LEU A 32 -14.66 10.22 -11.96
CA LEU A 32 -14.08 11.35 -12.69
C LEU A 32 -12.96 10.91 -13.66
N GLY A 33 -12.68 9.62 -13.77
CA GLY A 33 -11.69 9.06 -14.68
C GLY A 33 -10.25 9.18 -14.21
N VAL A 34 -10.00 9.28 -12.90
CA VAL A 34 -8.64 9.17 -12.35
C VAL A 34 -8.12 7.74 -12.58
N LYS A 35 -7.04 7.62 -13.36
CA LYS A 35 -6.48 6.32 -13.78
C LYS A 35 -5.54 5.69 -12.76
N ASN A 36 -4.86 6.53 -11.96
CA ASN A 36 -3.81 6.13 -11.04
C ASN A 36 -4.19 6.56 -9.62
N MET A 37 -4.57 5.60 -8.78
CA MET A 37 -4.96 5.85 -7.39
C MET A 37 -4.23 4.87 -6.47
N VAL A 38 -3.62 5.40 -5.42
CA VAL A 38 -2.99 4.62 -4.35
C VAL A 38 -3.60 5.01 -3.02
N VAL A 39 -4.07 4.03 -2.27
CA VAL A 39 -4.41 4.21 -0.86
C VAL A 39 -3.12 4.13 -0.08
N THR A 40 -2.69 5.26 0.46
CA THR A 40 -1.43 5.37 1.20
C THR A 40 -1.49 4.46 2.43
N HIS A 41 -0.47 3.59 2.61
CA HIS A 41 -0.33 2.62 3.71
C HIS A 41 -1.66 2.05 4.27
N GLY A 42 -2.50 1.45 3.42
CA GLY A 42 -3.93 1.28 3.67
C GLY A 42 -4.33 0.45 4.91
N PHE A 43 -3.47 -0.46 5.37
CA PHE A 43 -3.75 -1.31 6.54
C PHE A 43 -3.16 -0.79 7.86
N THR A 44 -2.38 0.30 7.83
CA THR A 44 -1.84 0.90 9.07
C THR A 44 -2.96 1.50 9.92
N THR A 45 -2.68 1.95 11.14
CA THR A 45 -3.70 2.51 12.06
C THR A 45 -4.59 3.60 11.41
N VAL A 46 -4.00 4.44 10.54
CA VAL A 46 -4.73 5.41 9.72
C VAL A 46 -4.21 5.32 8.27
N PRO A 47 -5.02 4.87 7.30
CA PRO A 47 -6.48 4.82 7.35
C PRO A 47 -7.08 3.67 8.17
N GLY A 48 -6.43 2.51 8.28
CA GLY A 48 -7.00 1.37 9.01
C GLY A 48 -8.10 0.66 8.24
N LEU A 49 -7.92 0.50 6.92
CA LEU A 49 -8.89 -0.22 6.10
C LEU A 49 -9.05 -1.67 6.59
N THR A 50 -10.29 -2.11 6.68
CA THR A 50 -10.59 -3.54 6.73
C THR A 50 -10.27 -4.20 5.38
N MET A 51 -10.12 -5.53 5.36
CA MET A 51 -9.91 -6.28 4.11
C MET A 51 -11.05 -6.04 3.10
N GLU A 52 -12.30 -5.95 3.58
CA GLU A 52 -13.45 -5.66 2.73
C GLU A 52 -13.40 -4.25 2.12
N GLN A 53 -13.02 -3.24 2.90
CA GLN A 53 -12.87 -1.88 2.37
C GLN A 53 -11.69 -1.78 1.39
N ALA A 54 -10.58 -2.48 1.66
CA ALA A 54 -9.47 -2.59 0.73
C ALA A 54 -9.91 -3.21 -0.61
N LYS A 55 -10.70 -4.30 -0.56
CA LYS A 55 -11.27 -4.95 -1.74
C LYS A 55 -12.20 -4.02 -2.52
N GLN A 56 -13.02 -3.23 -1.84
CA GLN A 56 -13.85 -2.20 -2.48
C GLN A 56 -13.01 -1.13 -3.18
N ALA A 57 -11.97 -0.61 -2.53
CA ALA A 57 -11.06 0.38 -3.13
C ALA A 57 -10.37 -0.18 -4.38
N VAL A 58 -9.90 -1.43 -4.32
CA VAL A 58 -9.29 -2.12 -5.47
C VAL A 58 -10.31 -2.31 -6.60
N GLY A 59 -11.55 -2.70 -6.28
CA GLY A 59 -12.65 -2.80 -7.25
C GLY A 59 -12.98 -1.48 -7.95
N MET A 60 -12.67 -0.35 -7.32
CA MET A 60 -12.83 1.00 -7.89
C MET A 60 -11.60 1.50 -8.67
N GLY A 61 -10.54 0.67 -8.77
CA GLY A 61 -9.33 0.95 -9.55
C GLY A 61 -8.15 1.51 -8.75
N ALA A 62 -8.25 1.56 -7.42
CA ALA A 62 -7.11 1.90 -6.57
C ALA A 62 -6.19 0.69 -6.34
N VAL A 63 -4.99 0.95 -5.86
CA VAL A 63 -4.11 -0.07 -5.26
C VAL A 63 -3.86 0.28 -3.79
N ILE A 64 -3.66 -0.74 -2.97
CA ILE A 64 -3.37 -0.59 -1.55
C ILE A 64 -1.86 -0.58 -1.36
N GLU A 65 -1.32 0.50 -0.82
CA GLU A 65 0.08 0.53 -0.41
C GLU A 65 0.25 -0.18 0.95
N VAL A 66 1.30 -1.00 1.06
CA VAL A 66 1.77 -1.60 2.31
C VAL A 66 3.25 -1.29 2.47
N CYS A 67 3.62 -0.71 3.60
CA CYS A 67 4.98 -0.25 3.85
C CYS A 67 5.70 -1.14 4.85
N PHE A 68 6.98 -1.43 4.61
CA PHE A 68 7.79 -2.21 5.55
C PHE A 68 7.85 -1.61 6.97
N LEU A 69 7.80 -0.28 7.12
CA LEU A 69 7.74 0.37 8.44
C LEU A 69 6.64 -0.25 9.34
N GLN A 70 5.51 -0.64 8.76
CA GLN A 70 4.36 -1.20 9.49
C GLN A 70 4.63 -2.63 10.02
N PHE A 71 5.61 -3.34 9.44
CA PHE A 71 6.05 -4.66 9.93
C PHE A 71 6.82 -4.52 11.24
N GLN A 72 7.31 -3.32 11.54
CA GLN A 72 8.02 -3.03 12.77
C GLN A 72 7.10 -2.42 13.84
N ALA A 73 5.86 -2.09 13.50
CA ALA A 73 4.90 -1.50 14.41
C ALA A 73 4.35 -2.49 15.45
N GLY A 74 3.76 -1.96 16.52
CA GLY A 74 3.15 -2.73 17.60
C GLY A 74 3.96 -2.73 18.89
N PRO A 75 3.52 -3.43 19.95
CA PRO A 75 4.04 -3.26 21.32
C PRO A 75 5.55 -3.50 21.48
N ASN A 76 6.14 -4.30 20.59
CA ASN A 76 7.57 -4.65 20.60
C ASN A 76 8.38 -3.86 19.56
N ALA A 77 7.82 -2.77 19.03
CA ALA A 77 8.48 -1.96 18.02
C ALA A 77 9.83 -1.40 18.53
N PRO A 78 10.86 -1.31 17.66
CA PRO A 78 12.16 -0.79 18.05
C PRO A 78 12.13 0.72 18.33
N LEU A 79 11.16 1.44 17.76
CA LEU A 79 11.01 2.88 17.92
C LEU A 79 9.72 3.20 18.68
N ALA A 80 9.84 4.03 19.71
CA ALA A 80 8.74 4.32 20.65
C ALA A 80 7.47 4.83 19.95
N PHE A 81 7.60 5.64 18.89
CA PHE A 81 6.45 6.21 18.16
C PHE A 81 5.62 5.16 17.41
N LEU A 82 6.19 4.00 17.11
CA LEU A 82 5.52 2.88 16.42
C LEU A 82 4.80 1.93 17.39
N THR A 83 5.01 2.06 18.70
CA THR A 83 4.50 1.08 19.67
C THR A 83 2.98 1.05 19.76
N HIS A 84 2.34 2.17 19.44
CA HIS A 84 0.88 2.34 19.41
C HIS A 84 0.27 2.14 18.01
N TRP A 85 1.10 1.86 17.01
CA TRP A 85 0.65 1.66 15.64
C TRP A 85 0.28 0.20 15.41
N GLN A 86 -0.68 -0.04 14.51
CA GLN A 86 -1.12 -1.37 14.15
C GLN A 86 -0.01 -2.07 13.38
N HIS A 87 0.33 -3.27 13.85
CA HIS A 87 1.25 -4.16 13.16
C HIS A 87 0.59 -4.73 11.91
N VAL A 88 1.25 -4.57 10.76
CA VAL A 88 0.85 -5.16 9.49
C VAL A 88 2.01 -6.03 9.02
N ASP A 89 1.76 -7.33 8.86
CA ASP A 89 2.79 -8.31 8.53
C ASP A 89 2.62 -8.92 7.14
N ALA A 90 3.60 -9.74 6.75
CA ALA A 90 3.58 -10.45 5.47
C ALA A 90 2.38 -11.42 5.33
N LYS A 91 1.83 -11.93 6.44
CA LYS A 91 0.68 -12.83 6.43
C LYS A 91 -0.58 -12.08 6.02
N GLN A 92 -0.76 -10.86 6.50
CA GLN A 92 -1.85 -9.99 6.05
C GLN A 92 -1.72 -9.65 4.55
N ILE A 93 -0.52 -9.43 4.04
CA ILE A 93 -0.28 -9.24 2.60
C ILE A 93 -0.63 -10.51 1.82
N ALA A 94 -0.22 -11.69 2.30
CA ALA A 94 -0.56 -12.96 1.65
C ALA A 94 -2.07 -13.17 1.59
N GLN A 95 -2.81 -12.76 2.63
CA GLN A 95 -4.28 -12.75 2.61
C GLN A 95 -4.83 -11.75 1.58
N ALA A 96 -4.31 -10.53 1.52
CA ALA A 96 -4.71 -9.52 0.54
C ALA A 96 -4.48 -10.00 -0.92
N VAL A 97 -3.34 -10.64 -1.18
CA VAL A 97 -3.03 -11.27 -2.48
C VAL A 97 -4.07 -12.34 -2.81
N LYS A 98 -4.50 -13.16 -1.86
CA LYS A 98 -5.57 -14.16 -2.07
C LYS A 98 -6.93 -13.53 -2.35
N GLU A 99 -7.27 -12.44 -1.66
CA GLU A 99 -8.59 -11.80 -1.73
C GLU A 99 -8.84 -11.00 -3.00
N PHE A 100 -7.83 -10.27 -3.47
CA PHE A 100 -7.98 -9.34 -4.60
C PHE A 100 -6.76 -9.28 -5.54
N GLY A 101 -5.77 -10.14 -5.33
CA GLY A 101 -4.62 -10.31 -6.23
C GLY A 101 -3.51 -9.28 -6.04
N ALA A 102 -2.28 -9.69 -6.37
CA ALA A 102 -1.08 -8.85 -6.27
C ALA A 102 -1.15 -7.56 -7.11
N LYS A 103 -1.97 -7.51 -8.17
CA LYS A 103 -2.21 -6.31 -8.99
C LYS A 103 -2.85 -5.15 -8.22
N GLY A 104 -3.52 -5.46 -7.10
CA GLY A 104 -4.15 -4.48 -6.21
C GLY A 104 -3.24 -3.95 -5.11
N ILE A 105 -1.95 -4.32 -5.07
CA ILE A 105 -1.05 -4.00 -3.96
C ILE A 105 0.23 -3.32 -4.47
N VAL A 106 0.68 -2.28 -3.77
CA VAL A 106 2.04 -1.74 -3.89
C VAL A 106 2.77 -2.00 -2.58
N VAL A 107 4.01 -2.46 -2.66
CA VAL A 107 4.88 -2.57 -1.48
C VAL A 107 5.96 -1.50 -1.54
N SER A 108 6.06 -0.70 -0.48
CA SER A 108 7.07 0.34 -0.30
C SER A 108 7.73 0.21 1.07
N SER A 109 8.65 1.11 1.44
CA SER A 109 9.36 1.02 2.71
C SER A 109 8.77 1.93 3.80
N ASP A 110 8.40 3.16 3.45
CA ASP A 110 8.13 4.27 4.39
C ASP A 110 9.26 4.50 5.40
N LEU A 111 10.49 4.12 5.00
CA LEU A 111 11.72 4.33 5.76
C LEU A 111 12.43 5.63 5.32
N GLY A 112 13.52 5.97 6.01
CA GLY A 112 14.29 7.20 5.79
C GLY A 112 14.31 8.12 7.01
N GLN A 113 13.56 7.78 8.06
CA GLN A 113 13.68 8.44 9.36
C GLN A 113 14.95 7.99 10.07
N SER A 114 15.53 8.88 10.89
CA SER A 114 16.67 8.55 11.75
C SER A 114 16.35 7.36 12.66
N ALA A 115 17.36 6.53 12.93
CA ALA A 115 17.30 5.31 13.74
C ALA A 115 16.55 4.11 13.14
N ASN A 116 15.87 4.26 12.00
CA ASN A 116 15.38 3.13 11.22
C ASN A 116 16.52 2.46 10.41
N ILE A 117 16.32 1.20 10.04
CA ILE A 117 17.17 0.55 9.04
C ILE A 117 17.07 1.28 7.69
N THR A 118 18.04 1.07 6.80
CA THR A 118 18.04 1.73 5.50
C THR A 118 16.88 1.22 4.63
N HIS A 119 16.40 2.06 3.72
CA HIS A 119 15.27 1.71 2.87
C HIS A 119 15.52 0.49 1.96
N PRO A 120 16.74 0.24 1.40
CA PRO A 120 16.98 -0.98 0.64
C PRO A 120 16.95 -2.24 1.51
N ASP A 121 17.61 -2.19 2.68
CA ASP A 121 17.63 -3.33 3.62
C ASP A 121 16.21 -3.70 4.08
N GLY A 122 15.37 -2.69 4.36
CA GLY A 122 13.97 -2.92 4.71
C GLY A 122 13.16 -3.56 3.59
N MET A 123 13.42 -3.20 2.33
CA MET A 123 12.79 -3.86 1.19
C MET A 123 13.25 -5.31 1.03
N GLU A 124 14.52 -5.63 1.28
CA GLU A 124 15.01 -7.01 1.28
C GLU A 124 14.30 -7.85 2.35
N VAL A 125 14.16 -7.32 3.57
CA VAL A 125 13.45 -8.00 4.67
C VAL A 125 11.97 -8.17 4.34
N ALA A 126 11.31 -7.17 3.75
CA ALA A 126 9.92 -7.25 3.33
C ALA A 126 9.71 -8.37 2.30
N ILE A 127 10.57 -8.41 1.26
CA ILE A 127 10.53 -9.43 0.20
C ILE A 127 10.76 -10.83 0.80
N ALA A 128 11.78 -11.00 1.63
CA ALA A 128 12.06 -12.28 2.28
C ALA A 128 10.90 -12.75 3.15
N SER A 129 10.24 -11.83 3.86
CA SER A 129 9.07 -12.13 4.68
C SER A 129 7.87 -12.56 3.84
N MET A 130 7.59 -11.87 2.73
CA MET A 130 6.54 -12.26 1.78
C MET A 130 6.79 -13.63 1.15
N LYS A 131 8.04 -13.96 0.79
CA LYS A 131 8.41 -15.29 0.28
C LYS A 131 8.14 -16.40 1.30
N ARG A 132 8.42 -16.16 2.58
CA ARG A 132 8.15 -17.13 3.66
C ARG A 132 6.66 -17.43 3.83
N GLU A 133 5.81 -16.45 3.56
CA GLU A 133 4.35 -16.62 3.56
C GLU A 133 3.81 -17.24 2.25
N GLY A 134 4.70 -17.65 1.34
CA GLY A 134 4.35 -18.37 0.11
C GLY A 134 3.90 -17.48 -1.05
N ILE A 135 4.13 -16.16 -0.97
CA ILE A 135 3.87 -15.26 -2.11
C ILE A 135 4.89 -15.54 -3.20
N SER A 136 4.41 -15.74 -4.43
CA SER A 136 5.27 -16.09 -5.57
C SER A 136 6.20 -14.95 -5.97
N ASP A 137 7.35 -15.27 -6.57
CA ASP A 137 8.27 -14.26 -7.10
C ASP A 137 7.60 -13.36 -8.15
N ALA A 138 6.65 -13.91 -8.92
CA ALA A 138 5.89 -13.14 -9.91
C ALA A 138 4.92 -12.13 -9.26
N ASP A 139 4.27 -12.51 -8.15
CA ASP A 139 3.41 -11.62 -7.38
C ASP A 139 4.23 -10.57 -6.63
N ILE A 140 5.39 -10.93 -6.08
CA ILE A 140 6.31 -9.98 -5.47
C ILE A 140 6.77 -8.96 -6.52
N ASP A 141 7.23 -9.41 -7.69
CA ASP A 141 7.62 -8.53 -8.82
C ASP A 141 6.48 -7.60 -9.25
N MET A 142 5.24 -8.11 -9.21
CA MET A 142 4.05 -7.29 -9.47
C MET A 142 3.92 -6.15 -8.44
N MET A 143 3.99 -6.46 -7.15
CA MET A 143 3.75 -5.50 -6.07
C MET A 143 4.89 -4.49 -5.86
N VAL A 144 6.15 -4.92 -6.03
CA VAL A 144 7.32 -4.06 -5.75
C VAL A 144 7.80 -3.26 -6.95
N ARG A 145 7.52 -3.73 -8.18
CA ARG A 145 8.08 -3.14 -9.41
C ARG A 145 7.03 -2.76 -10.45
N LYS A 146 6.16 -3.68 -10.84
CA LYS A 146 5.22 -3.44 -11.97
C LYS A 146 4.08 -2.49 -11.60
N ASN A 147 3.46 -2.65 -10.44
CA ASN A 147 2.39 -1.77 -10.00
C ASN A 147 2.87 -0.33 -9.77
N PRO A 148 3.98 -0.07 -9.05
CA PRO A 148 4.51 1.28 -8.94
C PRO A 148 4.87 1.90 -10.30
N ALA A 149 5.52 1.14 -11.19
CA ALA A 149 5.85 1.63 -12.53
C ALA A 149 4.60 2.00 -13.35
N ARG A 150 3.56 1.16 -13.29
CA ARG A 150 2.27 1.43 -13.93
C ARG A 150 1.64 2.73 -13.39
N LEU A 151 1.64 2.94 -12.08
CA LEU A 151 1.10 4.18 -11.48
C LEU A 151 1.86 5.42 -11.97
N LEU A 152 3.17 5.30 -12.18
CA LEU A 152 4.04 6.38 -12.68
C LEU A 152 4.02 6.53 -14.21
N GLY A 153 3.26 5.70 -14.93
CA GLY A 153 3.20 5.74 -16.40
C GLY A 153 4.48 5.24 -17.09
N LEU A 154 5.29 4.44 -16.40
CA LEU A 154 6.52 3.86 -16.93
C LEU A 154 6.23 2.52 -17.63
N THR A 155 6.88 2.27 -18.76
CA THR A 155 6.86 0.96 -19.44
C THR A 155 7.92 0.04 -18.83
N ASN A 156 7.50 -1.10 -18.27
CA ASN A 156 8.32 -2.06 -17.55
C ASN A 156 8.11 -3.50 -18.01
#